data_AF-A0A8J4TFC9-F1
#
_entry.id   AF-A0A8J4TFC9-F1
#
_cell.length_a   1.000
_cell.length_b   1.000
_cell.length_c   1.000
_cell.angle_alpha   90.00
_cell.angle_beta   90.00
_cell.angle_gamma   90.00
#
_symmetry.space_group_name_H-M   'P 1'
#
loop_
_entity.id
_entity.type
_entity.pdbx_description
1 polymer ?
#
loop_
_entity_poly.entity_id
_entity_poly.type
_entity_poly.pdbx_seq_one_letter_code
_entity_poly.pdbx_strand_id
1 'polypeptide(L)'
;MDSAPMDNVDVKPPVEQALDLGDPPTDWSGWFAYMALKFALYVAKDPWGFFATVVMLVTPLLLISAYCAYRLAQEIKRQESGQKLKAKRSAAIAKSRKQAKID
;
A
#
# COMPACT_ATOMS: atom_id res chain seq x y z
N MET A 1 -26.74 59.47 5.02
CA MET A 1 -26.04 59.19 6.29
C MET A 1 -27.00 58.31 7.08
N ASP A 2 -26.85 57.00 7.16
CA ASP A 2 -25.67 56.17 6.96
C ASP A 2 -26.10 54.77 6.53
N SER A 3 -25.69 54.36 5.33
CA SER A 3 -25.77 52.98 4.89
C SER A 3 -24.68 52.21 5.64
N ALA A 4 -25.05 51.49 6.69
CA ALA A 4 -24.13 50.57 7.37
C ALA A 4 -23.69 49.49 6.36
N PRO A 5 -22.39 49.21 6.23
CA PRO A 5 -21.95 48.07 5.45
C PRO A 5 -22.36 46.82 6.21
N MET A 6 -23.22 46.00 5.60
CA MET A 6 -23.30 44.59 5.97
C MET A 6 -21.92 44.00 5.65
N ASP A 7 -21.10 43.93 6.68
CA ASP A 7 -19.98 43.03 6.75
C ASP A 7 -20.54 41.62 6.50
N ASN A 8 -20.39 41.20 5.25
CA ASN A 8 -20.36 39.81 4.86
C ASN A 8 -19.24 39.11 5.65
N VAL A 9 -19.54 38.80 6.90
CA VAL A 9 -18.88 37.76 7.66
C VAL A 9 -19.19 36.49 6.87
N ASP A 10 -18.23 36.12 6.03
CA ASP A 10 -18.11 34.81 5.45
C ASP A 10 -18.14 33.84 6.63
N VAL A 11 -19.33 33.36 7.00
CA VAL A 11 -19.51 32.26 7.95
C VAL A 11 -19.05 31.02 7.20
N LYS A 12 -17.74 30.96 7.05
CA LYS A 12 -17.02 29.85 6.46
C LYS A 12 -17.26 28.66 7.37
N PRO A 13 -17.72 27.52 6.84
CA PRO A 13 -18.10 26.39 7.67
C PRO A 13 -16.93 26.01 8.60
N PRO A 14 -17.20 25.61 9.85
CA PRO A 14 -16.20 25.41 10.91
C PRO A 14 -15.14 24.34 10.61
N VAL A 15 -15.25 23.69 9.45
CA VAL A 15 -14.29 22.73 8.90
C VAL A 15 -13.00 23.44 8.47
N GLU A 16 -13.09 24.67 7.95
CA GLU A 16 -11.93 25.40 7.41
C GLU A 16 -11.11 26.10 8.51
N GLN A 17 -11.76 26.58 9.58
CA GLN A 17 -11.07 27.22 10.70
C GLN A 17 -10.29 26.22 11.58
N ALA A 18 -10.72 24.95 11.65
CA ALA A 18 -9.97 23.88 12.28
C ALA A 18 -8.84 23.31 11.39
N LEU A 19 -8.78 23.74 10.12
CA LEU A 19 -7.83 23.29 9.11
C LEU A 19 -6.65 24.25 8.92
N ASP A 20 -6.61 25.37 9.64
CA ASP A 20 -5.53 26.36 9.60
C ASP A 20 -4.43 26.02 10.61
N LEU A 21 -3.96 24.78 10.53
CA LEU A 21 -2.71 24.38 11.15
C LEU A 21 -1.64 24.86 10.17
N GLY A 22 -0.93 25.94 10.53
CA GLY A 22 -0.06 26.76 9.67
C GLY A 22 1.01 26.01 8.87
N ASP A 23 1.87 26.76 8.18
CA ASP A 23 2.77 26.26 7.12
C ASP A 23 3.35 24.87 7.40
N PRO A 24 3.22 23.92 6.45
CA PRO A 24 3.69 22.56 6.67
C PRO A 24 5.19 22.58 6.95
N PRO A 25 5.65 21.94 8.03
CA PRO A 25 7.08 21.88 8.34
C PRO A 25 7.83 21.20 7.19
N THR A 26 8.98 21.76 6.82
CA THR A 26 9.84 21.25 5.74
C THR A 26 10.44 19.86 6.07
N ASP A 27 10.41 19.46 7.33
CA ASP A 27 10.89 18.17 7.81
C ASP A 27 9.87 17.04 7.60
N TRP A 28 10.33 15.91 7.04
CA TRP A 28 9.51 14.72 6.78
C TRP A 28 8.80 14.18 8.02
N SER A 29 9.47 14.23 9.18
CA SER A 29 8.89 13.82 10.47
C SER A 29 7.80 14.78 10.95
N GLY A 30 8.02 16.09 10.76
CA GLY A 30 7.02 17.12 11.06
C GLY A 30 5.81 17.02 10.14
N TRP A 31 6.02 16.74 8.86
CA TRP A 31 4.95 16.53 7.89
C TRP A 31 4.10 15.30 8.25
N PHE A 32 4.73 14.21 8.69
CA PHE A 32 4.00 13.04 9.19
C PHE A 32 3.18 13.36 10.44
N ALA A 33 3.75 14.08 11.40
CA ALA A 33 3.02 14.48 12.61
C ALA A 33 1.83 15.40 12.27
N TYR A 34 2.03 16.34 11.35
CA TYR A 34 1.00 17.22 10.82
C TYR A 34 -0.14 16.44 10.15
N MET A 35 0.20 15.51 9.25
CA MET A 35 -0.80 14.68 8.58
C MET A 35 -1.51 13.74 9.56
N ALA A 36 -0.78 13.08 10.46
CA ALA A 36 -1.37 12.21 11.47
C ALA A 36 -2.35 12.98 12.36
N LEU A 37 -2.04 14.23 12.73
CA LEU A 37 -2.95 15.06 13.52
C LEU A 37 -4.21 15.43 12.72
N LYS A 38 -4.08 15.78 11.44
CA LYS A 38 -5.23 16.06 10.55
C LYS A 38 -6.10 14.82 10.35
N PHE A 39 -5.50 13.67 10.14
CA PHE A 39 -6.23 12.40 10.03
C PHE A 39 -6.91 12.02 11.34
N ALA A 40 -6.24 12.17 12.49
CA ALA A 40 -6.84 11.89 13.80
C ALA A 40 -8.08 12.78 14.06
N LEU A 41 -7.99 14.07 13.71
CA LEU A 41 -9.09 15.02 13.86
C LEU A 41 -10.24 14.73 12.88
N TYR A 42 -9.92 14.25 11.67
CA TYR A 42 -10.90 13.79 10.68
C TYR A 42 -11.61 12.50 11.12
N VAL A 43 -10.84 11.50 11.58
CA VAL A 43 -11.37 10.23 12.10
C VAL A 43 -12.26 10.44 13.32
N ALA A 44 -11.95 11.43 14.17
CA ALA A 44 -12.78 11.77 15.33
C ALA A 44 -14.15 12.34 14.92
N LYS A 45 -14.29 12.94 13.74
CA LYS A 45 -15.57 13.43 13.22
C LYS A 45 -16.40 12.33 12.56
N ASP A 46 -15.78 11.57 11.65
CA ASP A 46 -16.47 10.53 10.87
C ASP A 46 -15.59 9.27 10.72
N PRO A 47 -15.55 8.40 11.75
CA PRO A 47 -14.71 7.21 11.72
C PRO A 47 -15.13 6.23 10.62
N TRP A 48 -16.45 6.12 10.37
CA TRP A 48 -16.99 5.17 9.40
C TRP A 48 -16.72 5.59 7.94
N GLY A 49 -16.79 6.89 7.64
CA GLY A 49 -16.47 7.42 6.30
C GLY A 49 -15.00 7.25 5.94
N PHE A 50 -14.10 7.47 6.91
CA PHE A 50 -12.68 7.18 6.73
C PHE A 50 -12.42 5.69 6.48
N PHE A 51 -13.02 4.80 7.28
CA PHE A 51 -12.85 3.37 7.07
C PHE A 51 -13.36 2.90 5.70
N ALA A 52 -14.54 3.37 5.28
CA ALA A 52 -15.11 3.01 3.99
C ALA A 52 -14.22 3.43 2.82
N THR A 53 -13.69 4.65 2.85
CA THR A 53 -12.79 5.17 1.80
C THR A 53 -11.45 4.44 1.79
N VAL A 54 -10.85 4.19 2.97
CA VAL A 54 -9.61 3.41 3.08
C VAL A 54 -9.82 1.99 2.57
N VAL A 55 -10.88 1.30 2.98
CA VAL A 55 -11.18 -0.06 2.50
C VAL A 55 -11.43 -0.05 1.00
N MET A 56 -12.18 0.92 0.47
CA MET A 56 -12.46 1.03 -0.97
C MET A 56 -11.18 1.24 -1.80
N LEU A 57 -10.19 1.95 -1.27
CA LEU A 57 -8.92 2.22 -1.96
C LEU A 57 -7.89 1.09 -1.75
N VAL A 58 -7.82 0.52 -0.55
CA VAL A 58 -6.90 -0.57 -0.18
C VAL A 58 -7.31 -1.90 -0.80
N THR A 59 -8.61 -2.18 -0.92
CA THR A 59 -9.12 -3.45 -1.50
C THR A 59 -8.60 -3.70 -2.93
N PRO A 60 -8.76 -2.79 -3.90
CA PRO A 60 -8.24 -3.01 -5.26
C PRO A 60 -6.71 -3.07 -5.27
N LEU A 61 -6.03 -2.28 -4.45
CA LEU A 61 -4.56 -2.31 -4.35
C LEU A 61 -4.05 -3.66 -3.82
N LEU A 62 -4.71 -4.20 -2.80
CA LEU A 62 -4.39 -5.52 -2.25
C LEU A 62 -4.69 -6.64 -3.25
N LEU A 63 -5.77 -6.55 -4.02
CA LEU A 63 -6.08 -7.53 -5.06
C LEU A 63 -5.00 -7.57 -6.15
N ILE A 64 -4.53 -6.40 -6.60
CA ILE A 64 -3.45 -6.30 -7.59
C ILE A 64 -2.15 -6.86 -7.01
N SER A 65 -1.83 -6.52 -5.75
CA SER A 65 -0.66 -7.05 -5.04
C SER A 65 -0.70 -8.57 -4.90
N ALA A 66 -1.84 -9.11 -4.48
CA ALA A 66 -2.07 -10.54 -4.34
C ALA A 66 -1.98 -11.26 -5.70
N TYR A 67 -2.54 -10.68 -6.76
CA TYR A 67 -2.45 -11.22 -8.11
C TYR A 67 -1.00 -11.26 -8.61
N CYS A 68 -0.24 -10.19 -8.38
CA CYS A 68 1.18 -10.12 -8.71
C CYS A 68 1.96 -11.20 -7.94
N ALA A 69 1.79 -11.28 -6.62
CA ALA A 69 2.41 -12.30 -5.79
C ALA A 69 2.04 -13.73 -6.23
N TYR A 70 0.79 -13.96 -6.64
CA TYR A 70 0.33 -15.24 -7.17
C TYR A 70 1.04 -15.63 -8.48
N ARG A 71 1.18 -14.69 -9.42
CA ARG A 71 1.93 -14.95 -10.67
C ARG A 71 3.41 -15.25 -10.41
N LEU A 72 4.05 -14.52 -9.50
CA LEU A 72 5.44 -14.81 -9.10
C LEU A 72 5.53 -16.19 -8.44
N ALA A 73 4.63 -16.51 -7.52
CA ALA A 73 4.59 -17.82 -6.87
C ALA A 73 4.39 -18.96 -7.87
N GLN A 74 3.58 -18.74 -8.91
CA GLN A 74 3.36 -19.72 -9.97
C GLN A 74 4.59 -19.93 -10.85
N GLU A 75 5.35 -18.87 -11.14
CA GLU A 75 6.62 -18.97 -11.86
C GLU A 75 7.68 -19.70 -11.02
N ILE A 76 7.72 -19.46 -9.71
CA ILE A 76 8.59 -20.20 -8.78
C ILE A 76 8.23 -21.70 -8.78
N LYS A 77 6.94 -22.06 -8.70
CA LYS A 77 6.50 -23.47 -8.79
C LYS A 77 6.88 -24.13 -10.13
N ARG A 78 6.81 -23.38 -11.23
CA ARG A 78 7.22 -23.85 -12.56
C ARG A 78 8.73 -24.09 -12.63
N GLN A 79 9.52 -23.19 -12.07
CA GLN A 79 10.97 -23.33 -11.94
C GLN A 79 11.33 -24.55 -11.08
N GLU A 80 10.65 -24.78 -9.96
CA GLU A 80 10.92 -25.94 -9.10
C GLU A 80 10.62 -27.28 -9.78
N SER A 81 9.50 -27.39 -10.49
CA SER A 81 9.16 -28.64 -11.19
C SER A 81 10.14 -28.94 -12.32
N GLY A 82 10.58 -27.92 -13.06
CA GLY A 82 11.63 -28.03 -14.07
C GLY A 82 12.99 -28.42 -13.48
N GLN A 83 13.38 -27.82 -12.35
CA GLN A 83 14.62 -28.17 -11.65
C GLN A 83 14.56 -29.58 -11.06
N LYS A 84 13.44 -30.01 -10.49
CA LYS A 84 13.24 -31.38 -9.99
C LYS A 84 13.36 -32.42 -11.11
N LEU A 85 12.85 -32.14 -12.32
CA LEU A 85 13.00 -33.02 -13.47
C LEU A 85 14.45 -33.05 -14.00
N LYS A 86 15.12 -31.90 -14.06
CA LYS A 86 16.54 -31.79 -14.45
C LYS A 86 17.47 -32.46 -13.43
N ALA A 87 17.17 -32.36 -12.13
CA ALA A 87 17.89 -33.04 -11.06
C ALA A 87 17.72 -34.57 -11.14
N LYS A 88 16.51 -35.06 -11.43
CA LYS A 88 16.27 -36.50 -11.65
C LYS A 88 17.01 -37.04 -12.87
N ARG A 89 17.03 -36.28 -13.99
CA ARG A 89 17.78 -36.66 -15.20
C ARG A 89 19.30 -36.66 -14.98
N SER A 90 19.85 -35.65 -14.31
CA SER A 90 21.29 -35.59 -14.00
C SER A 90 21.71 -36.67 -12.99
N ALA A 91 20.88 -36.99 -12.00
CA ALA A 91 21.12 -38.08 -11.07
C ALA A 91 21.12 -39.47 -11.76
N ALA A 92 20.23 -39.69 -12.73
CA ALA A 92 20.21 -40.92 -13.52
C ALA A 92 21.46 -41.06 -14.41
N ILE A 93 21.88 -39.98 -15.07
CA ILE A 93 23.10 -39.95 -15.89
C ILE A 93 24.36 -40.09 -15.03
N ALA A 94 24.40 -39.49 -13.84
CA ALA A 94 25.52 -39.63 -12.92
C ALA A 94 25.66 -41.07 -12.39
N LYS A 95 24.53 -41.74 -12.12
CA LYS A 95 24.52 -43.16 -11.73
C LYS A 95 24.99 -44.07 -12.87
N SER A 96 24.49 -43.88 -14.09
CA SER A 96 24.94 -44.69 -15.23
C SER A 96 26.43 -44.50 -15.56
N ARG A 97 26.94 -43.26 -15.44
CA ARG A 97 28.38 -42.98 -15.63
C ARG A 97 29.26 -43.57 -14.52
N LYS A 98 28.76 -43.71 -13.29
CA LYS A 98 29.49 -44.38 -12.21
C LYS A 98 29.49 -45.90 -12.40
N GLN A 99 28.39 -46.47 -12.88
CA GLN A 99 28.29 -47.90 -13.16
C GLN A 99 29.23 -48.32 -14.30
N ALA A 100 29.32 -47.52 -15.37
CA ALA A 100 30.22 -47.76 -16.51
C ALA A 100 31.72 -47.55 -16.22
N LYS A 101 32.09 -47.13 -15.00
CA LYS A 101 33.49 -47.01 -14.55
C LYS A 101 33.93 -48.14 -13.62
N ILE A 102 32.98 -48.98 -13.19
CA ILE A 102 33.21 -50.09 -12.25
C ILE A 102 33.30 -51.43 -13.00
N ASP A 103 32.80 -51.48 -14.23
CA ASP A 103 33.06 -52.53 -15.22
C ASP A 103 34.37 -52.22 -15.97
#